data_AF-A0A5N8XP75-F1
#
_entry.id   AF-A0A5N8XP75-F1
#
_cell.length_a   1.000
_cell.length_b   1.000
_cell.length_c   1.000
_cell.angle_alpha   90.00
_cell.angle_beta   90.00
_cell.angle_gamma   90.00
#
_symmetry.space_group_name_H-M   'P 1'
#
loop_
_entity.id
_entity.type
_entity.pdbx_description
1 polymer ?
#
loop_
_entity_poly.entity_id
_entity_poly.type
_entity_poly.pdbx_seq_one_letter_code
_entity_poly.pdbx_strand_id
1 'polypeptide(L)'
;MGRIGHHRLRRVHRIRRVRHVAVALLLLAPAAGLLWVPWYAGASPRLAGTPFFYWYQLAWVPGCGLCLLAAYVLTRHDRRHDP
;
A
#
# COMPACT_ATOMS: atom_id res chain seq x y z
N MET A 1 -9.76 -21.51 -38.12
CA MET A 1 -10.26 -21.39 -36.74
C MET A 1 -9.05 -21.34 -35.79
N GLY A 2 -8.58 -20.17 -35.29
CA GLY A 2 -7.34 -20.17 -34.48
C GLY A 2 -6.73 -18.81 -34.08
N ARG A 3 -7.54 -17.78 -33.80
CA ARG A 3 -7.03 -16.41 -33.53
C ARG A 3 -7.31 -15.87 -32.11
N ILE A 4 -7.75 -16.71 -31.18
CA ILE A 4 -8.33 -16.27 -29.88
C ILE A 4 -7.34 -16.43 -28.69
N GLY A 5 -6.14 -16.99 -28.90
CA GLY A 5 -5.20 -17.33 -27.81
C GLY A 5 -4.32 -16.18 -27.26
N HIS A 6 -3.95 -15.18 -28.08
CA HIS A 6 -2.86 -14.26 -27.72
C HIS A 6 -3.27 -13.09 -26.81
N HIS A 7 -4.55 -12.74 -26.72
CA HIS A 7 -5.01 -11.60 -25.92
C HIS A 7 -5.08 -11.91 -24.41
N ARG A 8 -5.23 -13.17 -24.01
CA ARG A 8 -5.30 -13.57 -22.59
C ARG A 8 -3.95 -13.43 -21.88
N LEU A 9 -2.85 -13.78 -22.55
CA LEU A 9 -1.52 -13.81 -21.93
C LEU A 9 -0.99 -12.42 -21.53
N ARG A 10 -1.30 -11.38 -22.31
CA ARG A 10 -0.91 -10.00 -22.00
C ARG A 10 -1.63 -9.44 -20.78
N ARG A 11 -2.87 -9.89 -20.54
CA ARG A 11 -3.70 -9.42 -19.42
C ARG A 11 -3.17 -9.95 -18.08
N VAL A 12 -2.78 -11.22 -18.03
CA VAL A 12 -2.22 -11.86 -16.82
C VAL A 12 -0.90 -11.23 -16.39
N HIS A 13 0.02 -10.98 -17.33
CA HIS A 13 1.30 -10.31 -17.03
C HIS A 13 1.12 -8.88 -16.52
N ARG A 14 0.12 -8.15 -17.06
CA ARG A 14 -0.22 -6.80 -16.60
C ARG A 14 -0.79 -6.84 -15.17
N ILE A 15 -1.69 -7.77 -14.86
CA ILE A 15 -2.28 -7.94 -13.52
C ILE A 15 -1.19 -8.27 -12.50
N ARG A 16 -0.26 -9.17 -12.83
CA ARG A 16 0.84 -9.57 -11.93
C ARG A 16 1.82 -8.41 -11.69
N ARG A 17 2.07 -7.53 -12.68
CA ARG A 17 2.87 -6.30 -12.50
C ARG A 17 2.16 -5.26 -11.64
N VAL A 18 0.88 -4.97 -11.92
CA VAL A 18 0.09 -4.00 -11.13
C VAL A 18 0.06 -4.42 -9.66
N ARG A 19 -0.04 -5.73 -9.39
CA ARG A 19 -0.01 -6.25 -8.02
C ARG A 19 1.32 -5.99 -7.30
N HIS A 20 2.45 -6.31 -7.94
CA HIS A 20 3.76 -6.05 -7.33
C HIS A 20 3.99 -4.55 -7.09
N VAL A 21 3.54 -3.70 -8.01
CA VAL A 21 3.59 -2.24 -7.84
C VAL A 21 2.70 -1.80 -6.67
N ALA A 22 1.50 -2.35 -6.55
CA ALA A 22 0.61 -2.05 -5.43
C ALA A 22 1.22 -2.48 -4.09
N VAL A 23 1.80 -3.68 -3.99
CA VAL A 23 2.49 -4.16 -2.77
C VAL A 23 3.70 -3.28 -2.45
N ALA A 24 4.51 -2.91 -3.45
CA ALA A 24 5.66 -2.04 -3.26
C ALA A 24 5.24 -0.64 -2.77
N LEU A 25 4.20 -0.05 -3.37
CA LEU A 25 3.65 1.24 -2.93
C LEU A 25 3.11 1.16 -1.50
N LEU A 26 2.45 0.06 -1.13
CA LEU A 26 1.90 -0.14 0.20
C LEU A 26 2.98 -0.26 1.28
N LEU A 27 4.10 -0.91 0.94
CA LEU A 27 5.27 -1.02 1.82
C LEU A 27 6.05 0.29 1.90
N LEU A 28 6.07 1.08 0.82
CA LEU A 28 6.73 2.39 0.77
C LEU A 28 5.88 3.52 1.40
N ALA A 29 4.56 3.37 1.45
CA ALA A 29 3.64 4.37 2.00
C ALA A 29 3.97 4.77 3.45
N PRO A 30 4.24 3.83 4.39
CA PRO A 30 4.65 4.22 5.74
C PRO A 30 6.00 4.93 5.79
N ALA A 31 6.98 4.51 4.99
CA ALA A 31 8.26 5.20 4.92
C ALA A 31 8.10 6.63 4.37
N ALA A 32 7.35 6.81 3.30
CA ALA A 32 7.05 8.12 2.71
C ALA A 32 6.26 9.00 3.69
N GLY A 33 5.35 8.41 4.45
CA GLY A 33 4.59 9.04 5.51
C GLY A 33 5.43 9.59 6.65
N LEU A 34 6.41 8.82 7.13
CA LEU A 34 7.31 9.29 8.18
C LEU A 34 8.33 10.30 7.67
N LEU A 35 8.75 10.19 6.40
CA LEU A 35 9.81 11.02 5.81
C LEU A 35 9.31 12.38 5.27
N TRP A 36 8.00 12.59 5.14
CA TRP A 36 7.44 13.86 4.65
C TRP A 36 7.46 14.96 5.73
N VAL A 37 8.66 15.29 6.21
CA VAL A 37 8.93 16.31 7.24
C VAL A 37 8.22 17.65 6.99
N PRO A 38 8.14 18.22 5.77
CA PRO A 38 7.50 19.53 5.61
C PRO A 38 5.97 19.52 5.78
N TRP A 39 5.29 18.36 5.75
CA TRP A 39 3.83 18.31 6.00
C TRP A 39 3.48 18.38 7.49
N TYR A 40 4.37 17.87 8.37
CA TYR A 40 4.15 17.88 9.83
C TYR A 40 4.89 18.99 10.57
N ALA A 41 5.69 19.78 9.86
CA ALA A 41 6.38 20.96 10.40
C ALA A 41 5.42 22.10 10.81
N GLY A 42 4.13 22.01 10.44
CA GLY A 42 3.10 22.92 10.94
C GLY A 42 2.78 22.66 12.42
N ALA A 43 2.91 23.69 13.27
CA ALA A 43 2.56 23.64 14.69
C ALA A 43 1.04 23.48 14.97
N SER A 44 0.23 23.40 13.92
CA SER A 44 -1.23 23.42 13.92
C SER A 44 -1.71 22.28 13.01
N PRO A 45 -2.47 21.28 13.47
CA PRO A 45 -3.29 21.25 14.69
C PRO A 45 -2.69 20.47 15.86
N ARG A 46 -2.89 21.01 17.07
CA ARG A 46 -2.70 20.27 18.33
C ARG A 46 -3.98 19.51 18.65
N LEU A 47 -3.88 18.21 18.88
CA LEU A 47 -4.99 17.39 19.35
C LEU A 47 -4.84 17.18 20.86
N ALA A 48 -5.80 17.67 21.64
CA ALA A 48 -5.81 17.55 23.11
C ALA A 48 -4.51 18.05 23.78
N GLY A 49 -3.88 19.10 23.25
CA GLY A 49 -2.60 19.63 23.74
C GLY A 49 -1.36 18.90 23.19
N THR A 50 -1.54 17.78 22.50
CA THR A 50 -0.46 17.00 21.89
C THR A 50 -0.05 17.59 20.53
N PRO A 51 1.25 17.86 20.28
CA PRO A 51 1.73 18.34 19.00
C PRO A 51 1.42 17.38 17.84
N PHE A 52 1.29 17.92 16.63
CA PHE A 52 0.94 17.20 15.41
C PHE A 52 1.81 15.95 15.17
N PHE A 53 3.11 16.09 15.39
CA PHE A 53 4.09 15.03 15.25
C PHE A 53 3.72 13.74 15.99
N TYR A 54 3.33 13.82 17.26
CA TYR A 54 3.16 12.63 18.10
C TYR A 54 1.93 11.81 17.73
N TRP A 55 0.79 12.46 17.54
CA TRP A 55 -0.42 11.74 17.16
C TRP A 55 -0.33 11.22 15.73
N TYR A 56 0.43 11.90 14.87
CA TYR A 56 0.71 11.43 13.52
C TYR A 56 1.54 10.15 13.50
N GLN A 57 2.61 10.08 14.31
CA GLN A 57 3.40 8.85 14.51
C GLN A 57 2.52 7.72 15.08
N LEU A 58 1.63 8.04 16.02
CA LEU A 58 0.66 7.08 16.57
C LEU A 58 -0.36 6.60 15.53
N ALA A 59 -0.84 7.48 14.65
CA ALA A 59 -1.74 7.12 13.55
C ALA A 59 -1.06 6.22 12.50
N TRP A 60 0.26 6.32 12.35
CA TRP A 60 1.03 5.40 11.50
C TRP A 60 1.11 3.98 12.03
N VAL A 61 0.95 3.74 13.33
CA VAL A 61 0.95 2.38 13.89
C VAL A 61 -0.16 1.50 13.26
N PRO A 62 -1.45 1.88 13.30
CA PRO A 62 -2.48 1.15 12.58
C PRO A 62 -2.34 1.30 11.06
N GLY A 63 -1.79 2.41 10.55
CA GLY A 63 -1.52 2.61 9.12
C GLY A 63 -0.58 1.55 8.53
N CYS A 64 0.53 1.27 9.21
CA CYS A 64 1.47 0.19 8.87
C CYS A 64 0.78 -1.17 8.89
N GLY A 65 -0.02 -1.44 9.93
CA GLY A 65 -0.79 -2.68 10.05
C GLY A 65 -1.78 -2.86 8.90
N LEU A 66 -2.49 -1.80 8.51
CA LEU A 66 -3.42 -1.82 7.38
C LEU A 66 -2.70 -2.01 6.05
N CYS A 67 -1.55 -1.35 5.86
CA CYS A 67 -0.70 -1.56 4.69
C CYS A 67 -0.22 -3.01 4.60
N LEU A 68 0.26 -3.58 5.71
CA LEU A 68 0.68 -4.98 5.74
C LEU A 68 -0.49 -5.92 5.48
N LEU A 69 -1.66 -5.65 6.08
CA LEU A 69 -2.86 -6.44 5.89
C LEU A 69 -3.32 -6.40 4.43
N ALA A 70 -3.36 -5.23 3.79
CA ALA A 70 -3.73 -5.13 2.39
C ALA A 70 -2.68 -5.76 1.46
N ALA A 71 -1.38 -5.69 1.77
CA ALA A 71 -0.34 -6.44 1.05
C ALA A 71 -0.53 -7.96 1.20
N TYR A 72 -0.87 -8.41 2.41
CA TYR A 72 -1.16 -9.81 2.71
C TYR A 72 -2.42 -10.29 1.99
N VAL A 73 -3.50 -9.50 2.01
CA VAL A 73 -4.75 -9.79 1.28
C VAL A 73 -4.49 -9.87 -0.21
N LEU A 74 -3.72 -8.93 -0.75
CA LEU A 74 -3.42 -8.90 -2.17
C LEU A 74 -2.54 -10.09 -2.60
N THR A 75 -1.63 -10.55 -1.73
CA THR A 75 -0.76 -11.70 -1.99
C THR A 75 -1.49 -13.04 -1.82
N ARG A 76 -2.34 -13.19 -0.79
CA ARG A 76 -3.10 -14.43 -0.55
C ARG A 76 -4.13 -14.73 -1.64
N HIS A 77 -4.66 -13.70 -2.31
CA HIS A 77 -5.57 -13.89 -3.44
C HIS A 77 -4.91 -14.62 -4.62
N ASP A 78 -3.58 -14.58 -4.74
CA ASP A 78 -2.89 -15.31 -5.81
C ASP A 78 -2.74 -16.81 -5.51
N ARG A 79 -2.51 -17.17 -4.24
CA ARG A 79 -2.32 -18.58 -3.84
C ARG A 79 -3.61 -19.39 -3.82
N ARG A 80 -4.78 -18.75 -3.79
CA ARG A 80 -6.08 -19.44 -3.75
C ARG A 80 -6.51 -20.01 -5.11
N HIS A 81 -5.71 -19.80 -6.16
CA HIS A 81 -5.97 -20.29 -7.52
C HIS A 81 -5.11 -21.48 -7.93
N ASP A 82 -4.31 -22.04 -7.04
CA ASP A 82 -3.63 -23.31 -7.26
C ASP A 82 -4.45 -24.43 -6.57
N PRO A 83 -5.10 -25.34 -7.33
CA PRO A 83 -5.87 -26.48 -6.80
C PRO A 83 -4.97 -27.59 -6.24
#